data_AF-D1W968-F1
#
_entry.id   AF-D1W968-F1
#
_cell.length_a   1.000
_cell.length_b   1.000
_cell.length_c   1.000
_cell.angle_alpha   90.00
_cell.angle_beta   90.00
_cell.angle_gamma   90.00
#
_symmetry.space_group_name_H-M   'P 1'
#
loop_
_entity.id
_entity.type
_entity.pdbx_description
1 polymer ?
#
loop_
_entity_poly.entity_id
_entity_poly.type
_entity_poly.pdbx_seq_one_letter_code
_entity_poly.pdbx_strand_id
1 'polypeptide(L)'
;METIKNIWFEKGRIYMLSSEDKVYSRPLEAFPLLKDATERQRMDYTIELHGEALRWTELDEDIHISSFYTKDEPKYDNEIAMLFKRFPQLNVSEVARNLGINKSLLSKYIYGIKNPSAERVCQIKNALRALGRELAAV
;
A
#
# COMPACT_ATOMS: atom_id res chain seq x y z
N MET A 1 -17.74 -13.34 17.08
CA MET A 1 -17.10 -12.71 15.90
C MET A 1 -15.89 -11.96 16.42
N GLU A 2 -14.72 -12.18 15.84
CA GLU A 2 -13.47 -11.55 16.28
C GLU A 2 -13.53 -10.05 15.97
N THR A 3 -13.10 -9.20 16.91
CA THR A 3 -13.12 -7.74 16.79
C THR A 3 -11.77 -7.15 17.18
N ILE A 4 -11.51 -5.91 16.78
CA ILE A 4 -10.30 -5.17 17.07
C ILE A 4 -10.37 -4.60 18.49
N LYS A 5 -9.41 -5.01 19.34
CA LYS A 5 -9.26 -4.52 20.72
C LYS A 5 -8.22 -3.41 20.84
N ASN A 6 -7.10 -3.52 20.11
CA ASN A 6 -6.05 -2.49 20.10
C ASN A 6 -5.23 -2.51 18.80
N ILE A 7 -4.66 -1.36 18.43
CA ILE A 7 -3.72 -1.19 17.32
C ILE A 7 -2.46 -0.49 17.81
N TRP A 8 -1.30 -0.92 17.30
CA TRP A 8 -0.05 -0.19 17.50
C TRP A 8 0.87 -0.36 16.29
N PHE A 9 1.86 0.52 16.21
CA PHE A 9 2.84 0.54 15.14
C PHE A 9 4.24 0.35 15.70
N GLU A 10 5.00 -0.58 15.14
CA GLU A 10 6.38 -0.82 15.55
C GLU A 10 7.19 -1.34 14.36
N LYS A 11 8.43 -0.88 14.21
CA LYS A 11 9.40 -1.40 13.21
C LYS A 11 8.82 -1.51 11.79
N GLY A 12 8.06 -0.52 11.36
CA GLY A 12 7.47 -0.47 10.02
C GLY A 12 6.28 -1.41 9.81
N ARG A 13 5.65 -1.90 10.89
CA ARG A 13 4.47 -2.76 10.85
C ARG A 13 3.31 -2.14 11.62
N ILE A 14 2.11 -2.55 11.23
CA ILE A 14 0.89 -2.36 12.02
C ILE A 14 0.55 -3.69 12.70
N TYR A 15 0.20 -3.61 13.98
CA TYR A 15 -0.20 -4.74 14.80
C TYR A 15 -1.64 -4.56 15.27
N MET A 16 -2.35 -5.68 15.40
CA MET A 16 -3.72 -5.71 15.88
C MET A 16 -3.87 -6.80 16.93
N LEU A 17 -4.33 -6.40 18.12
CA LEU A 17 -4.78 -7.30 19.18
C LEU A 17 -6.28 -7.49 19.01
N SER A 18 -6.72 -8.74 18.93
CA SER A 18 -8.14 -9.06 18.79
C SER A 18 -8.83 -9.29 20.14
N SER A 19 -10.17 -9.36 20.11
CA SER A 19 -11.00 -9.73 21.27
C SER A 19 -10.79 -11.16 21.77
N GLU A 20 -10.11 -12.02 20.98
CA GLU A 20 -9.69 -13.37 21.37
C GLU A 20 -8.23 -13.41 21.87
N ASP A 21 -7.66 -12.24 22.20
CA ASP A 21 -6.28 -12.05 22.66
C ASP A 21 -5.21 -12.59 21.67
N LYS A 22 -5.56 -12.70 20.38
CA LYS A 22 -4.64 -13.02 19.30
C LYS A 22 -3.98 -11.75 18.78
N VAL A 23 -2.68 -11.85 18.47
CA VAL A 23 -1.92 -10.76 17.86
C VAL A 23 -1.66 -11.07 16.39
N TYR A 24 -2.07 -10.15 15.53
CA TYR A 24 -1.79 -10.17 14.09
C TYR A 24 -0.89 -8.99 13.74
N SER A 25 -0.17 -9.10 12.64
CA SER A 25 0.64 -8.00 12.15
C SER A 25 0.75 -8.03 10.65
N ARG A 26 0.93 -6.84 10.06
CA ARG A 26 1.23 -6.68 8.63
C ARG A 26 2.27 -5.59 8.40
N PRO A 27 3.08 -5.71 7.35
CA PRO A 27 4.00 -4.64 6.92
C PRO A 27 3.20 -3.40 6.50
N LEU A 28 3.72 -2.20 6.78
CA LEU A 28 3.08 -0.95 6.34
C LEU A 28 3.04 -0.81 4.81
N GLU A 29 3.90 -1.52 4.08
CA GLU A 29 3.83 -1.66 2.62
C GLU A 29 2.46 -2.18 2.14
N ALA A 30 1.74 -2.93 2.97
CA ALA A 30 0.37 -3.36 2.67
C ALA A 30 -0.65 -2.20 2.69
N PHE A 31 -0.30 -1.08 3.32
CA PHE A 31 -1.10 0.12 3.51
C PHE A 31 -0.26 1.38 3.16
N PRO A 32 0.02 1.64 1.87
CA PRO A 32 0.95 2.71 1.46
C PRO A 32 0.63 4.10 2.03
N LEU A 33 -0.65 4.45 2.22
CA LEU A 33 -1.01 5.72 2.84
C LEU A 33 -0.54 5.79 4.31
N LEU A 34 -0.65 4.70 5.07
CA LEU A 34 -0.12 4.62 6.43
C LEU A 34 1.41 4.55 6.46
N LYS A 35 2.04 3.95 5.45
CA LYS A 35 3.50 3.94 5.32
C LYS A 35 4.05 5.36 5.16
N ASP A 36 3.41 6.15 4.31
CA ASP A 36 3.79 7.54 4.00
C ASP A 36 3.34 8.54 5.09
N ALA A 37 2.39 8.16 5.94
CA ALA A 37 1.83 9.01 6.98
C ALA A 37 2.82 9.34 8.12
N THR A 38 2.64 10.53 8.69
CA THR A 38 3.30 10.94 9.93
C THR A 38 2.82 10.07 11.11
N GLU A 39 3.57 10.06 12.21
CA GLU A 39 3.14 9.35 13.43
C GLU A 39 1.80 9.86 13.96
N ARG A 40 1.60 11.19 13.99
CA ARG A 40 0.32 11.80 14.37
C ARG A 40 -0.83 11.25 13.51
N GLN A 41 -0.68 11.28 12.18
CA GLN A 41 -1.69 10.77 11.25
C GLN A 41 -1.93 9.27 11.44
N ARG A 42 -0.88 8.47 11.67
CA ARG A 42 -1.02 7.03 11.92
C ARG A 42 -1.79 6.72 13.20
N MET A 43 -1.59 7.51 14.25
CA MET A 43 -2.26 7.30 15.54
C MET A 43 -3.69 7.86 15.58
N ASP A 44 -4.08 8.69 14.61
CA ASP A 44 -5.41 9.30 14.52
C ASP A 44 -6.41 8.39 13.79
N TYR A 45 -6.64 7.19 14.34
CA TYR A 45 -7.61 6.22 13.84
C TYR A 45 -8.83 6.09 14.74
N THR A 46 -9.97 5.77 14.14
CA THR A 46 -11.17 5.32 14.85
C THR A 46 -11.41 3.83 14.59
N ILE A 47 -11.99 3.14 15.57
CA ILE A 47 -12.51 1.78 15.39
C ILE A 47 -14.00 1.92 15.06
N GLU A 48 -14.41 1.41 13.91
CA GLU A 48 -15.76 1.52 13.36
C GLU A 48 -16.35 0.11 13.08
N LEU A 49 -17.55 0.08 12.51
CA LEU A 49 -18.26 -1.16 12.14
C LEU A 49 -18.29 -2.19 13.28
N HIS A 50 -18.74 -1.77 14.46
CA HIS A 50 -18.83 -2.64 15.64
C HIS A 50 -17.52 -3.36 16.02
N GLY A 51 -16.37 -2.75 15.71
CA GLY A 51 -15.05 -3.31 16.01
C GLY A 51 -14.40 -4.05 14.84
N GLU A 52 -14.97 -4.02 13.64
CA GLU A 52 -14.46 -4.76 12.49
C GLU A 52 -13.62 -3.92 11.52
N ALA A 53 -13.58 -2.59 11.68
CA ALA A 53 -12.79 -1.75 10.79
C ALA A 53 -12.06 -0.62 11.52
N LEU A 54 -10.98 -0.17 10.91
CA LEU A 54 -10.24 1.03 11.26
C LEU A 54 -10.47 2.09 10.19
N ARG A 55 -10.61 3.34 10.60
CA ARG A 55 -10.76 4.48 9.70
C ARG A 55 -9.77 5.58 10.05
N TRP A 56 -9.05 6.06 9.04
CA TRP A 56 -8.22 7.27 9.10
C TRP A 56 -8.86 8.34 8.20
N THR A 57 -9.65 9.23 8.80
CA THR A 57 -10.40 10.25 8.04
C THR A 57 -9.48 11.21 7.28
N GLU A 58 -8.38 11.66 7.89
CA GLU A 58 -7.42 12.57 7.25
C GLU A 58 -6.73 11.94 6.03
N LEU A 59 -6.47 10.63 6.09
CA LEU A 59 -5.78 9.89 5.03
C LEU A 59 -6.73 9.31 3.99
N ASP A 60 -8.04 9.34 4.25
CA ASP A 60 -9.06 8.62 3.49
C ASP A 60 -8.75 7.11 3.32
N GLU A 61 -8.21 6.48 4.36
CA GLU A 61 -7.91 5.03 4.38
C GLU A 61 -8.82 4.31 5.37
N ASP A 62 -9.34 3.15 4.95
CA ASP A 62 -10.04 2.20 5.78
C ASP A 62 -9.35 0.82 5.75
N ILE A 63 -9.32 0.14 6.90
CA ILE A 63 -8.78 -1.20 7.02
C ILE A 63 -9.77 -2.08 7.77
N HIS A 64 -10.38 -3.01 7.06
CA HIS A 64 -11.19 -4.07 7.67
C HIS A 64 -10.31 -5.11 8.39
N ILE A 65 -10.79 -5.68 9.50
CA ILE A 65 -10.10 -6.67 10.33
C ILE A 65 -9.58 -7.86 9.51
N SER A 66 -10.34 -8.28 8.50
CA SER A 66 -9.95 -9.38 7.60
C SER A 66 -8.65 -9.14 6.85
N SER A 67 -8.25 -7.88 6.67
CA SER A 67 -6.96 -7.53 6.06
C SER A 67 -5.79 -8.10 6.86
N PHE A 68 -5.90 -8.22 8.18
CA PHE A 68 -4.85 -8.75 9.06
C PHE A 68 -4.67 -10.26 8.98
N TYR A 69 -5.60 -11.00 8.36
CA TYR A 69 -5.50 -12.46 8.21
C TYR A 69 -4.55 -12.86 7.08
N THR A 70 -4.25 -11.93 6.17
CA THR A 70 -3.28 -12.11 5.09
C THR A 70 -1.84 -11.99 5.59
N LYS A 71 -0.96 -12.87 5.11
CA LYS A 71 0.46 -12.97 5.54
C LYS A 71 1.47 -12.56 4.48
N ASP A 72 1.03 -11.81 3.47
CA ASP A 72 1.93 -11.31 2.42
C ASP A 72 2.97 -10.35 3.01
N GLU A 73 4.24 -10.61 2.71
CA GLU A 73 5.38 -9.77 3.06
C GLU A 73 5.94 -9.10 1.80
N PRO A 74 6.65 -7.94 1.92
CA PRO A 74 7.16 -7.22 0.77
C PRO A 74 8.20 -8.04 0.00
N LYS A 75 8.11 -8.01 -1.33
CA LYS A 75 9.03 -8.69 -2.26
C LYS A 75 9.55 -7.70 -3.28
N TYR A 76 10.65 -7.05 -2.95
CA TYR A 76 11.29 -6.05 -3.83
C TYR A 76 12.05 -6.67 -5.02
N ASP A 77 12.24 -7.99 -5.01
CA ASP A 77 12.60 -8.77 -6.19
C ASP A 77 11.36 -8.93 -7.08
N ASN A 78 10.99 -7.86 -7.77
CA ASN A 78 10.00 -7.92 -8.84
C ASN A 78 10.33 -6.87 -9.91
N GLU A 79 9.85 -7.12 -11.13
CA GLU A 79 10.19 -6.27 -12.28
C GLU A 79 9.70 -4.82 -12.13
N ILE A 80 8.59 -4.58 -11.43
CA ILE A 80 8.06 -3.23 -11.22
C ILE A 80 8.96 -2.48 -10.23
N ALA A 81 9.34 -3.13 -9.12
CA ALA A 81 10.31 -2.59 -8.17
C ALA A 81 11.64 -2.24 -8.85
N MET A 82 12.16 -3.15 -9.68
CA MET A 82 13.41 -2.92 -10.41
C MET A 82 13.32 -1.74 -11.37
N LEU A 83 12.18 -1.54 -12.03
CA LEU A 83 11.94 -0.37 -12.90
C LEU A 83 11.99 0.94 -12.11
N PHE A 84 11.23 1.05 -11.02
CA PHE A 84 11.22 2.27 -10.20
C PHE A 84 12.56 2.51 -9.49
N LYS A 85 13.28 1.45 -9.12
CA LYS A 85 14.64 1.56 -8.57
C LYS A 85 15.64 2.08 -9.61
N ARG A 86 15.51 1.67 -10.88
CA ARG A 86 16.38 2.11 -11.98
C ARG A 86 16.16 3.58 -12.34
N PHE A 87 14.94 4.09 -12.15
CA PHE A 87 14.56 5.46 -12.49
C PHE A 87 13.98 6.19 -11.26
N PRO A 88 14.82 6.56 -10.27
CA PRO A 88 14.37 7.20 -9.03
C PRO A 88 13.70 8.57 -9.27
N GLN A 89 13.90 9.18 -10.44
CA GLN A 89 13.20 10.40 -10.86
C GLN A 89 11.71 10.20 -11.19
N LEU A 90 11.23 8.95 -11.30
CA LEU A 90 9.81 8.68 -11.57
C LEU A 90 8.95 8.96 -10.35
N ASN A 91 7.99 9.87 -10.49
CA ASN A 91 6.98 10.11 -9.48
C ASN A 91 5.89 9.03 -9.54
N VAL A 92 5.78 8.20 -8.50
CA VAL A 92 4.80 7.11 -8.41
C VAL A 92 3.36 7.61 -8.56
N SER A 93 3.03 8.77 -7.98
CA SER A 93 1.69 9.35 -8.05
C SER A 93 1.31 9.76 -9.47
N GLU A 94 2.24 10.37 -10.21
CA GLU A 94 2.02 10.78 -11.60
C GLU A 94 1.92 9.57 -12.53
N VAL A 95 2.78 8.56 -12.34
CA VAL A 95 2.69 7.31 -13.12
C VAL A 95 1.37 6.60 -12.86
N ALA A 96 0.90 6.53 -11.60
CA ALA A 96 -0.39 5.94 -11.26
C ALA A 96 -1.56 6.68 -11.94
N ARG A 97 -1.52 8.03 -11.94
CA ARG A 97 -2.53 8.87 -12.60
C ARG A 97 -2.58 8.62 -14.11
N ASN A 98 -1.42 8.58 -14.78
CA ASN A 98 -1.33 8.31 -16.22
C ASN A 98 -1.82 6.89 -16.58
N LEU A 99 -1.68 5.93 -15.66
CA LEU A 99 -2.20 4.57 -15.80
C LEU A 99 -3.69 4.42 -15.46
N GLY A 100 -4.34 5.45 -14.92
CA GLY A 100 -5.72 5.38 -14.44
C GLY A 100 -5.90 4.41 -13.26
N ILE A 101 -4.89 4.28 -12.40
CA ILE A 101 -4.95 3.42 -11.20
C ILE A 101 -4.70 4.21 -9.92
N ASN A 102 -5.18 3.65 -8.82
CA ASN A 102 -4.90 4.19 -7.49
C ASN A 102 -3.38 4.11 -7.16
N LYS A 103 -2.79 5.19 -6.64
CA LYS A 103 -1.38 5.27 -6.21
C LYS A 103 -0.99 4.14 -5.25
N SER A 104 -1.85 3.84 -4.27
CA SER A 104 -1.62 2.75 -3.30
C SER A 104 -1.60 1.39 -3.99
N LEU A 105 -2.37 1.18 -5.05
CA LEU A 105 -2.28 -0.06 -5.82
C LEU A 105 -0.92 -0.19 -6.52
N LEU A 106 -0.46 0.86 -7.19
CA LEU A 106 0.87 0.86 -7.84
C LEU A 106 1.99 0.67 -6.81
N SER A 107 1.89 1.33 -5.65
CA SER A 107 2.84 1.18 -4.56
C SER A 107 2.87 -0.27 -4.03
N LYS A 108 1.71 -0.92 -3.88
CA LYS A 108 1.64 -2.35 -3.51
C LYS A 108 2.28 -3.26 -4.56
N TYR A 109 2.24 -2.92 -5.84
CA TYR A 109 3.00 -3.64 -6.89
C TYR A 109 4.51 -3.40 -6.75
N ILE A 110 4.94 -2.16 -6.54
CA ILE A 110 6.35 -1.81 -6.31
C ILE A 110 6.88 -2.57 -5.08
N TYR A 111 6.13 -2.62 -4.00
CA TYR A 111 6.52 -3.33 -2.79
C TYR A 111 6.37 -4.86 -2.89
N GLY A 112 5.79 -5.39 -3.96
CA GLY A 112 5.55 -6.82 -4.14
C GLY A 112 4.52 -7.42 -3.17
N ILE A 113 3.69 -6.58 -2.54
CA ILE A 113 2.56 -7.03 -1.71
C ILE A 113 1.43 -7.58 -2.59
N LYS A 114 1.20 -6.95 -3.74
CA LYS A 114 0.27 -7.44 -4.76
C LYS A 114 1.04 -7.80 -6.02
N ASN A 115 0.61 -8.86 -6.69
CA ASN A 115 1.19 -9.30 -7.95
C ASN A 115 0.31 -8.79 -9.11
N PRO A 116 0.80 -7.88 -9.95
CA PRO A 116 0.07 -7.46 -11.15
C PRO A 116 -0.03 -8.62 -12.15
N SER A 117 -1.11 -8.66 -12.94
CA SER A 117 -1.20 -9.58 -14.08
C SER A 117 -0.17 -9.23 -15.18
N ALA A 118 0.14 -10.17 -16.07
CA ALA A 118 1.03 -9.91 -17.20
C ALA A 118 0.56 -8.74 -18.08
N GLU A 119 -0.76 -8.61 -18.28
CA GLU A 119 -1.36 -7.47 -18.97
C GLU A 119 -1.10 -6.16 -18.22
N ARG A 120 -1.31 -6.15 -16.90
CA ARG A 120 -1.07 -4.96 -16.06
C ARG A 120 0.38 -4.53 -16.09
N VAL A 121 1.33 -5.48 -16.05
CA VAL A 121 2.76 -5.21 -16.23
C VAL A 121 3.02 -4.54 -17.58
N CYS A 122 2.43 -5.06 -18.66
CA CYS A 122 2.58 -4.50 -19.99
C CYS A 122 2.07 -3.05 -20.06
N GLN A 123 0.89 -2.79 -19.47
CA GLN A 123 0.33 -1.43 -19.35
C GLN A 123 1.29 -0.48 -18.61
N ILE A 124 1.84 -0.89 -17.46
CA ILE A 124 2.82 -0.11 -16.70
C ILE A 124 4.04 0.23 -17.57
N LYS A 125 4.62 -0.77 -18.23
CA LYS A 125 5.78 -0.58 -19.12
C LYS A 125 5.48 0.35 -20.29
N ASN A 126 4.29 0.25 -20.88
CA ASN A 126 3.89 1.09 -22.01
C ASN A 126 3.67 2.54 -21.61
N ALA A 127 3.07 2.81 -20.44
CA ALA A 127 2.94 4.16 -19.91
C ALA A 127 4.30 4.82 -19.66
N LEU A 128 5.25 4.07 -19.07
CA LEU A 128 6.61 4.58 -18.86
C LEU A 128 7.35 4.86 -20.17
N ARG A 129 7.18 4.00 -21.20
CA ARG A 129 7.74 4.25 -22.54
C ARG A 129 7.12 5.47 -23.22
N ALA A 130 5.82 5.68 -23.06
CA ALA A 130 5.14 6.87 -23.57
C ALA A 130 5.71 8.14 -22.91
N LEU A 131 5.79 8.16 -21.58
CA LEU A 131 6.42 9.26 -20.83
C LEU A 131 7.86 9.51 -21.28
N GLY A 132 8.65 8.46 -21.50
CA GLY A 132 10.02 8.59 -22.00
C GLY A 132 10.10 9.21 -23.40
N ARG A 133 9.16 8.88 -24.30
CA ARG A 133 9.09 9.50 -25.64
C ARG A 133 8.67 10.97 -25.57
N GLU A 134 7.71 11.30 -24.70
CA GLU A 134 7.29 12.69 -24.47
C GLU A 134 8.46 13.53 -23.95
N LEU A 135 9.21 13.05 -22.96
CA LEU A 135 10.37 13.74 -22.41
C LEU A 135 11.49 13.92 -23.45
N ALA A 136 11.71 12.95 -24.33
CA ALA A 136 12.73 13.04 -25.38
C ALA A 136 12.36 14.00 -26.53
N ALA A 137 11.09 14.41 -26.62
CA ALA A 137 10.59 15.30 -27.65
C ALA A 137 10.56 16.79 -27.22
N VAL A 138 10.99 17.09 -25.99
CA VAL A 138 11.17 18.45 -25.45
C VAL A 138 12.59 18.93 -25.73
#